data_AF-A0A2N3N4I2-F1
#
_entry.id   AF-A0A2N3N4I2-F1
#
_cell.length_a   1.000
_cell.length_b   1.000
_cell.length_c   1.000
_cell.angle_alpha   90.00
_cell.angle_beta   90.00
_cell.angle_gamma   90.00
#
_symmetry.space_group_name_H-M   'P 1'
#
loop_
_entity.id
_entity.type
_entity.pdbx_description
1 polymer ?
#
loop_
_entity_poly.entity_id
_entity_poly.type
_entity_poly.pdbx_seq_one_letter_code
_entity_poly.pdbx_strand_id
1 'polypeptide(L)'
;MPLPLPSHGVNAMEDFDVSRTRFRVQPVTIGTLRTTAHYRAIPRTLVLSAPPSSNKRLPDIAQPMISRLLQVARHLSASSPALARTGQQISNILPKRMASADERNARAIHTAACLIIGDEVLGGKTVDTNSAYMAKWCFSLGINLKRVEVIADDESEIIEAVRRMSNNYDFVVTSGGIGPTHDDITYQSIGKAFGLPLILHEPAYERMRKISVPHPSQPTFNWDDDTPAKRARLRMVQLPIDEKRDIDKQIIFPHEDLWVPVTVVNGNIHILPGVPRLFQKLLDGLDPFIRPRLAEEGKGIFRVIISTPLAESLVADYLTTLAERVEPKGVKVGSYPRWGETHNTVTLVGRDQVFLESLVAEVEENVQGKRIESEDVLDAEKKNTADLS
;
A
#
# COMPACT_ATOMS: atom_id res chain seq x y z
N MET A 1 66.81 -5.00 -46.65
CA MET A 1 66.07 -6.18 -47.15
C MET A 1 66.77 -7.42 -46.62
N PRO A 2 66.04 -8.36 -45.99
CA PRO A 2 65.83 -9.64 -46.68
C PRO A 2 64.49 -10.34 -46.40
N LEU A 3 64.14 -11.24 -47.32
CA LEU A 3 63.21 -12.38 -47.25
C LEU A 3 63.69 -13.38 -48.36
N PRO A 4 63.29 -14.66 -48.43
CA PRO A 4 62.34 -15.40 -47.56
C PRO A 4 62.72 -16.86 -47.14
N LEU A 5 62.00 -17.40 -46.12
CA LEU A 5 61.50 -18.81 -45.96
C LEU A 5 62.49 -20.01 -45.78
N PRO A 6 62.05 -21.25 -45.35
CA PRO A 6 60.73 -21.72 -44.81
C PRO A 6 60.73 -22.70 -43.57
N SER A 7 59.52 -22.93 -43.04
CA SER A 7 58.89 -24.22 -42.59
C SER A 7 59.31 -25.06 -41.34
N HIS A 8 58.25 -25.38 -40.56
CA HIS A 8 58.00 -26.54 -39.66
C HIS A 8 58.75 -26.61 -38.30
N GLY A 9 58.11 -27.01 -37.19
CA GLY A 9 56.70 -27.41 -36.97
C GLY A 9 56.37 -27.75 -35.50
N VAL A 10 55.18 -28.36 -35.30
CA VAL A 10 54.62 -29.00 -34.08
C VAL A 10 54.61 -28.24 -32.72
N ASN A 11 53.39 -28.00 -32.23
CA ASN A 11 52.98 -28.45 -30.89
C ASN A 11 51.46 -28.71 -30.86
N ALA A 12 51.01 -29.63 -30.01
CA ALA A 12 49.63 -30.11 -29.92
C ALA A 12 49.05 -29.88 -28.52
N MET A 13 47.70 -29.85 -28.42
CA MET A 13 46.82 -30.34 -27.33
C MET A 13 47.19 -30.03 -25.86
N GLU A 14 46.27 -29.67 -24.95
CA GLU A 14 44.85 -30.02 -24.83
C GLU A 14 43.99 -28.85 -24.32
N ASP A 15 42.72 -28.81 -24.74
CA ASP A 15 41.65 -28.04 -24.08
C ASP A 15 41.06 -28.83 -22.90
N PHE A 16 40.65 -28.15 -21.82
CA PHE A 16 39.98 -28.80 -20.67
C PHE A 16 38.53 -28.32 -20.51
N ASP A 17 37.58 -29.19 -20.86
CA ASP A 17 36.13 -29.02 -20.63
C ASP A 17 35.78 -29.36 -19.16
N VAL A 18 34.98 -28.50 -18.53
CA VAL A 18 34.42 -28.74 -17.18
C VAL A 18 32.90 -28.81 -17.25
N SER A 19 32.39 -29.86 -17.90
CA SER A 19 30.98 -30.21 -17.92
C SER A 19 30.74 -31.56 -17.22
N ARG A 20 30.35 -31.54 -15.92
CA ARG A 20 29.50 -32.54 -15.20
C ARG A 20 29.60 -32.42 -13.67
N THR A 21 28.51 -31.98 -13.03
CA THR A 21 28.19 -32.40 -11.66
C THR A 21 26.69 -32.65 -11.55
N ARG A 22 26.25 -33.91 -11.76
CA ARG A 22 24.86 -34.33 -11.54
C ARG A 22 24.67 -34.73 -10.08
N PHE A 23 23.98 -33.91 -9.29
CA PHE A 23 23.51 -34.35 -7.97
C PHE A 23 22.36 -35.35 -8.12
N ARG A 24 22.54 -36.54 -7.53
CA ARG A 24 21.58 -37.65 -7.54
C ARG A 24 20.70 -37.59 -6.30
N VAL A 25 19.54 -36.96 -6.40
CA VAL A 25 18.53 -36.96 -5.33
C VAL A 25 17.87 -38.34 -5.26
N GLN A 26 17.87 -38.98 -4.08
CA GLN A 26 17.07 -40.19 -3.84
C GLN A 26 15.65 -39.80 -3.38
N PRO A 27 14.59 -40.45 -3.87
CA PRO A 27 13.23 -40.19 -3.40
C PRO A 27 13.00 -40.86 -2.03
N VAL A 28 12.67 -40.05 -1.02
CA VAL A 28 12.19 -40.55 0.27
C VAL A 28 10.70 -40.90 0.13
N THR A 29 10.35 -42.16 0.35
CA THR A 29 8.97 -42.65 0.31
C THR A 29 8.23 -42.23 1.57
N ILE A 30 7.34 -41.24 1.50
CA ILE A 30 6.44 -40.87 2.60
C ILE A 30 5.20 -41.78 2.56
N GLY A 31 4.96 -42.48 3.66
CA GLY A 31 3.90 -43.47 3.78
C GLY A 31 2.49 -42.88 3.80
N THR A 32 1.56 -43.56 3.13
CA THR A 32 0.17 -43.13 2.96
C THR A 32 -0.66 -43.37 4.23
N LEU A 33 -0.93 -42.32 5.01
CA LEU A 33 -1.92 -42.38 6.09
C LEU A 33 -3.30 -41.96 5.58
N ARG A 34 -4.17 -42.96 5.34
CA ARG A 34 -5.60 -42.75 5.04
C ARG A 34 -6.34 -42.37 6.32
N THR A 35 -6.74 -41.11 6.47
CA THR A 35 -7.74 -40.68 7.47
C THR A 35 -9.13 -40.64 6.84
N THR A 36 -9.96 -41.62 7.18
CA THR A 36 -11.38 -41.66 6.79
C THR A 36 -12.22 -40.75 7.68
N ALA A 37 -12.59 -39.57 7.19
CA ALA A 37 -13.52 -38.68 7.87
C ALA A 37 -14.98 -39.14 7.62
N HIS A 38 -15.63 -39.69 8.65
CA HIS A 38 -17.06 -39.99 8.60
C HIS A 38 -17.89 -38.71 8.79
N TYR A 39 -18.50 -38.23 7.71
CA TYR A 39 -19.59 -37.26 7.80
C TYR A 39 -20.82 -37.90 8.45
N ARG A 40 -21.25 -37.39 9.61
CA ARG A 40 -22.47 -37.82 10.31
C ARG A 40 -23.50 -36.70 10.25
N ALA A 41 -24.53 -36.88 9.43
CA ALA A 41 -25.62 -35.92 9.31
C ALA A 41 -26.47 -35.87 10.59
N ILE A 42 -26.95 -34.67 10.95
CA ILE A 42 -27.90 -34.44 12.05
C ILE A 42 -29.24 -33.98 11.41
N PRO A 43 -30.39 -34.60 11.75
CA PRO A 43 -31.65 -34.34 11.07
C PRO A 43 -32.38 -33.08 11.58
N ARG A 44 -33.16 -32.45 10.70
CA ARG A 44 -34.17 -31.45 11.03
C ARG A 44 -35.45 -32.11 11.57
N THR A 45 -36.02 -31.51 12.61
CA THR A 45 -37.40 -31.73 13.08
C THR A 45 -37.88 -30.42 13.71
N LEU A 46 -39.13 -29.95 13.65
CA LEU A 46 -40.25 -29.94 12.71
C LEU A 46 -41.27 -28.94 13.34
N VAL A 47 -42.15 -28.35 12.55
CA VAL A 47 -43.07 -27.24 12.92
C VAL A 47 -44.26 -27.71 13.80
N LEU A 48 -44.86 -26.80 14.60
CA LEU A 48 -46.23 -26.96 15.14
C LEU A 48 -47.10 -25.71 14.88
N SER A 49 -48.43 -25.87 14.90
CA SER A 49 -49.40 -24.91 14.34
C SER A 49 -50.81 -25.01 15.00
N ALA A 50 -51.84 -24.19 14.69
CA ALA A 50 -52.03 -23.36 13.50
C ALA A 50 -52.81 -22.01 13.62
N PRO A 51 -54.11 -21.95 13.95
CA PRO A 51 -55.03 -21.19 13.09
C PRO A 51 -55.74 -20.00 13.81
N PRO A 52 -56.60 -19.15 13.17
CA PRO A 52 -57.35 -19.46 11.95
C PRO A 52 -57.54 -18.36 10.87
N SER A 53 -58.26 -18.80 9.83
CA SER A 53 -58.63 -18.17 8.56
C SER A 53 -59.85 -17.24 8.62
N SER A 54 -59.94 -16.26 7.70
CA SER A 54 -60.96 -16.29 6.59
C SER A 54 -61.02 -15.04 5.68
N ASN A 55 -60.43 -15.17 4.49
CA ASN A 55 -60.91 -14.77 3.15
C ASN A 55 -62.19 -13.90 2.94
N LYS A 56 -62.08 -12.70 2.32
CA LYS A 56 -62.74 -12.24 1.04
C LYS A 56 -63.01 -10.71 0.92
N ARG A 57 -63.15 -10.26 -0.35
CA ARG A 57 -62.91 -8.92 -0.96
C ARG A 57 -64.13 -7.94 -1.07
N LEU A 58 -63.79 -6.64 -1.19
CA LEU A 58 -64.41 -5.54 -2.02
C LEU A 58 -65.82 -4.97 -1.65
N PRO A 59 -66.20 -3.73 -2.07
CA PRO A 59 -65.44 -2.60 -2.68
C PRO A 59 -65.69 -1.20 -2.02
N ASP A 60 -65.23 -0.13 -2.71
CA ASP A 60 -65.34 1.34 -2.51
C ASP A 60 -66.49 1.97 -1.68
N ILE A 61 -66.23 3.16 -1.09
CA ILE A 61 -67.03 4.42 -1.21
C ILE A 61 -66.36 5.63 -0.51
N ALA A 62 -66.38 6.78 -1.20
CA ALA A 62 -66.34 8.21 -0.78
C ALA A 62 -65.29 8.80 0.22
N GLN A 63 -64.58 9.81 -0.33
CA GLN A 63 -64.08 11.09 0.23
C GLN A 63 -65.07 11.92 1.13
N PRO A 64 -64.73 13.12 1.68
CA PRO A 64 -63.43 13.74 2.05
C PRO A 64 -63.39 14.65 3.33
N MET A 65 -62.17 15.15 3.69
CA MET A 65 -61.84 16.52 4.20
C MET A 65 -62.35 17.07 5.57
N ILE A 66 -61.78 18.26 5.91
CA ILE A 66 -62.21 19.30 6.90
C ILE A 66 -61.66 19.13 8.35
N SER A 67 -60.42 19.55 8.66
CA SER A 67 -59.94 20.90 9.01
C SER A 67 -60.22 21.41 10.45
N ARG A 68 -59.19 22.06 11.02
CA ARG A 68 -59.17 23.02 12.14
C ARG A 68 -59.50 22.51 13.56
N LEU A 69 -58.53 22.70 14.46
CA LEU A 69 -58.71 23.72 15.51
C LEU A 69 -57.35 24.28 15.97
N LEU A 70 -57.30 25.60 16.16
CA LEU A 70 -56.17 26.36 16.68
C LEU A 70 -56.48 26.79 18.11
N GLN A 71 -55.42 26.97 18.91
CA GLN A 71 -55.37 27.82 20.11
C GLN A 71 -56.29 27.45 21.30
N VAL A 72 -55.68 26.79 22.29
CA VAL A 72 -55.67 27.35 23.66
C VAL A 72 -54.22 27.54 24.06
N ALA A 73 -53.87 28.74 24.52
CA ALA A 73 -52.55 29.08 25.03
C ALA A 73 -52.64 29.44 26.52
N ARG A 74 -51.48 29.38 27.20
CA ARG A 74 -51.25 29.87 28.57
C ARG A 74 -51.95 29.10 29.69
N HIS A 75 -51.24 28.13 30.25
CA HIS A 75 -50.68 28.27 31.60
C HIS A 75 -49.47 27.32 31.76
N LEU A 76 -48.71 27.48 32.85
CA LEU A 76 -47.47 26.76 33.18
C LEU A 76 -46.23 27.17 32.36
N SER A 77 -45.78 28.39 32.67
CA SER A 77 -44.35 28.71 32.68
C SER A 77 -43.60 27.77 33.63
N ALA A 78 -42.87 26.79 33.09
CA ALA A 78 -41.91 25.98 33.83
C ALA A 78 -40.69 25.68 32.93
N SER A 79 -39.57 26.35 33.21
CA SER A 79 -38.31 26.23 32.47
C SER A 79 -37.75 24.81 32.58
N SER A 80 -37.91 23.99 31.53
CA SER A 80 -37.32 22.64 31.45
C SER A 80 -36.15 22.64 30.45
N PRO A 81 -34.91 22.35 30.86
CA PRO A 81 -33.74 22.37 29.97
C PRO A 81 -33.65 21.16 29.00
N ALA A 82 -34.74 20.41 28.83
CA ALA A 82 -34.77 19.14 28.09
C ALA A 82 -34.83 19.30 26.56
N LEU A 83 -35.33 20.43 26.02
CA LEU A 83 -35.45 20.62 24.56
C LEU A 83 -34.16 21.11 23.87
N ALA A 84 -33.13 21.50 24.62
CA ALA A 84 -31.86 21.96 24.03
C ALA A 84 -31.00 20.82 23.44
N ARG A 85 -31.25 19.55 23.81
CA ARG A 85 -30.43 18.42 23.36
C ARG A 85 -30.89 17.79 22.04
N THR A 86 -32.14 17.99 21.63
CA THR A 86 -32.70 17.37 20.41
C THR A 86 -32.30 18.10 19.12
N GLY A 87 -31.85 19.36 19.21
CA GLY A 87 -31.39 20.14 18.04
C GLY A 87 -29.96 19.81 17.59
N GLN A 88 -29.16 19.13 18.42
CA GLN A 88 -27.71 19.01 18.22
C GLN A 88 -27.27 17.64 17.65
N GLN A 89 -28.21 16.73 17.36
CA GLN A 89 -27.93 15.43 16.72
C GLN A 89 -28.39 15.34 15.25
N ILE A 90 -29.12 16.32 14.72
CA ILE A 90 -29.66 16.28 13.33
C ILE A 90 -28.69 16.91 12.31
N SER A 91 -27.66 17.65 12.75
CA SER A 91 -26.68 18.30 11.86
C SER A 91 -25.74 17.35 11.11
N ASN A 92 -25.72 16.06 11.43
CA ASN A 92 -24.81 15.06 10.83
C ASN A 92 -25.46 14.18 9.75
N ILE A 93 -26.65 14.54 9.24
CA ILE A 93 -27.33 13.83 8.13
C ILE A 93 -27.35 14.66 6.83
N LEU A 94 -26.42 15.61 6.67
CA LEU A 94 -26.00 16.01 5.32
C LEU A 94 -24.89 15.06 4.86
N PRO A 95 -24.95 14.53 3.63
CA PRO A 95 -23.81 13.83 3.06
C PRO A 95 -22.63 14.78 3.02
N LYS A 96 -21.52 14.42 3.69
CA LYS A 96 -20.27 15.17 3.68
C LYS A 96 -19.87 15.37 2.21
N ARG A 97 -19.93 16.61 1.71
CA ARG A 97 -19.58 16.96 0.32
C ARG A 97 -18.28 16.24 -0.03
N MET A 98 -18.36 15.29 -0.96
CA MET A 98 -17.18 14.58 -1.43
C MET A 98 -16.27 15.62 -2.08
N ALA A 99 -15.04 15.73 -1.59
CA ALA A 99 -14.07 16.64 -2.17
C ALA A 99 -13.82 16.24 -3.62
N SER A 100 -13.80 17.22 -4.52
CA SER A 100 -13.48 16.97 -5.93
C SER A 100 -12.05 16.46 -6.10
N ALA A 101 -11.74 15.87 -7.25
CA ALA A 101 -10.39 15.41 -7.53
C ALA A 101 -9.37 16.56 -7.45
N ASP A 102 -9.72 17.77 -7.89
CA ASP A 102 -8.80 18.92 -7.81
C ASP A 102 -8.70 19.49 -6.39
N GLU A 103 -9.76 19.45 -5.57
CA GLU A 103 -9.69 19.77 -4.14
C GLU A 103 -8.80 18.78 -3.37
N ARG A 104 -8.78 17.51 -3.78
CA ARG A 104 -7.89 16.48 -3.22
C ARG A 104 -6.44 16.67 -3.68
N ASN A 105 -6.24 17.02 -4.95
CA ASN A 105 -4.94 17.30 -5.52
C ASN A 105 -4.29 18.56 -4.92
N ALA A 106 -5.09 19.59 -4.59
CA ALA A 106 -4.61 20.81 -3.92
C ALA A 106 -4.45 20.67 -2.40
N ARG A 107 -4.95 19.59 -1.77
CA ARG A 107 -4.89 19.42 -0.31
C ARG A 107 -3.47 19.06 0.16
N ALA A 108 -3.13 19.58 1.33
CA ALA A 108 -1.95 19.20 2.09
C ALA A 108 -1.99 17.72 2.54
N ILE A 109 -0.87 17.01 2.36
CA ILE A 109 -0.72 15.59 2.65
C ILE A 109 -0.26 15.43 4.10
N HIS A 110 -1.09 14.78 4.92
CA HIS A 110 -0.75 14.34 6.27
C HIS A 110 -0.65 12.82 6.36
N THR A 111 -1.50 12.12 5.62
CA THR A 111 -1.72 10.67 5.72
C THR A 111 -1.56 9.98 4.38
N ALA A 112 -0.96 8.79 4.42
CA ALA A 112 -0.87 7.93 3.25
C ALA A 112 -1.45 6.52 3.49
N ALA A 113 -1.78 5.85 2.39
CA ALA A 113 -2.01 4.41 2.36
C ALA A 113 -1.35 3.77 1.12
N CYS A 114 -0.93 2.51 1.26
CA CYS A 114 -0.38 1.70 0.18
C CYS A 114 -1.30 0.51 -0.11
N LEU A 115 -1.61 0.27 -1.38
CA LEU A 115 -2.38 -0.88 -1.84
C LEU A 115 -1.50 -1.72 -2.77
N ILE A 116 -1.10 -2.90 -2.32
CA ILE A 116 -0.39 -3.88 -3.13
C ILE A 116 -1.43 -4.78 -3.79
N ILE A 117 -1.35 -4.93 -5.10
CA ILE A 117 -2.27 -5.70 -5.94
C ILE A 117 -1.42 -6.79 -6.60
N GLY A 118 -1.65 -8.04 -6.25
CA GLY A 118 -0.85 -9.16 -6.74
C GLY A 118 -1.10 -10.48 -6.00
N ASP A 119 -1.72 -11.43 -6.68
CA ASP A 119 -1.95 -12.79 -6.19
C ASP A 119 -0.64 -13.51 -5.80
N GLU A 120 0.50 -13.16 -6.42
CA GLU A 120 1.81 -13.74 -6.08
C GLU A 120 2.35 -13.27 -4.72
N VAL A 121 1.88 -12.12 -4.22
CA VAL A 121 2.19 -11.64 -2.87
C VAL A 121 1.31 -12.36 -1.85
N LEU A 122 0.00 -12.46 -2.10
CA LEU A 122 -0.92 -13.21 -1.24
C LEU A 122 -0.57 -14.71 -1.16
N GLY A 123 -0.15 -15.30 -2.27
CA GLY A 123 0.33 -16.68 -2.34
C GLY A 123 1.74 -16.90 -1.78
N GLY A 124 2.42 -15.85 -1.28
CA GLY A 124 3.76 -15.94 -0.69
C GLY A 124 4.89 -16.29 -1.67
N LYS A 125 4.64 -16.23 -2.98
CA LYS A 125 5.64 -16.45 -4.03
C LYS A 125 6.62 -15.28 -4.14
N THR A 126 6.14 -14.07 -3.89
CA THR A 126 6.94 -12.84 -3.86
C THR A 126 6.82 -12.20 -2.48
N VAL A 127 7.95 -11.82 -1.88
CA VAL A 127 7.94 -10.99 -0.67
C VAL A 127 7.70 -9.53 -1.08
N ASP A 128 6.66 -8.91 -0.53
CA ASP A 128 6.41 -7.48 -0.72
C ASP A 128 7.57 -6.66 -0.12
N THR A 129 8.26 -5.93 -1.00
CA THR A 129 9.29 -4.96 -0.65
C THR A 129 8.89 -3.53 -1.00
N ASN A 130 7.77 -3.34 -1.71
CA ASN A 130 7.29 -2.05 -2.17
C ASN A 130 6.60 -1.30 -1.04
N SER A 131 5.77 -1.96 -0.22
CA SER A 131 5.18 -1.30 0.95
C SER A 131 6.22 -0.92 2.00
N ALA A 132 7.23 -1.77 2.22
CA ALA A 132 8.34 -1.51 3.12
C ALA A 132 9.20 -0.31 2.65
N TYR A 133 9.40 -0.17 1.34
CA TYR A 133 10.07 0.98 0.76
C TYR A 133 9.21 2.25 0.86
N MET A 134 7.92 2.16 0.51
CA MET A 134 6.94 3.25 0.64
C MET A 134 6.82 3.74 2.10
N ALA A 135 6.93 2.85 3.09
CA ALA A 135 6.97 3.23 4.50
C ALA A 135 8.21 4.07 4.84
N LYS A 136 9.39 3.71 4.33
CA LYS A 136 10.63 4.49 4.51
C LYS A 136 10.56 5.85 3.82
N TRP A 137 10.03 5.91 2.60
CA TRP A 137 9.85 7.16 1.84
C TRP A 137 8.81 8.08 2.49
N CYS A 138 7.66 7.56 2.95
CA CYS A 138 6.70 8.35 3.73
C CYS A 138 7.33 8.90 5.02
N PHE A 139 8.11 8.07 5.73
CA PHE A 139 8.77 8.46 6.97
C PHE A 139 9.76 9.63 6.76
N SER A 140 10.60 9.59 5.72
CA SER A 140 11.56 10.66 5.42
C SER A 140 10.88 11.98 5.03
N LEU A 141 9.70 11.92 4.39
CA LEU A 141 8.86 13.09 4.10
C LEU A 141 7.95 13.52 5.26
N GLY A 142 7.96 12.80 6.38
CA GLY A 142 7.09 13.05 7.54
C GLY A 142 5.61 12.70 7.33
N ILE A 143 5.28 12.01 6.24
CA ILE A 143 3.93 11.54 5.90
C ILE A 143 3.59 10.32 6.78
N ASN A 144 2.41 10.32 7.38
CA ASN A 144 1.97 9.22 8.24
C ASN A 144 1.35 8.12 7.38
N LEU A 145 2.13 7.09 7.01
CA LEU A 145 1.59 5.88 6.36
C LEU A 145 0.69 5.14 7.36
N LYS A 146 -0.63 5.28 7.18
CA LYS A 146 -1.66 4.76 8.09
C LYS A 146 -2.04 3.32 7.85
N ARG A 147 -1.77 2.80 6.64
CA ARG A 147 -2.32 1.54 6.16
C ARG A 147 -1.51 1.00 5.00
N VAL A 148 -1.26 -0.30 5.05
CA VAL A 148 -0.86 -1.14 3.92
C VAL A 148 -1.91 -2.23 3.82
N GLU A 149 -2.44 -2.47 2.63
CA GLU A 149 -3.27 -3.64 2.34
C GLU A 149 -2.68 -4.37 1.13
N VAL A 150 -2.71 -5.69 1.15
CA VAL A 150 -2.38 -6.55 0.01
C VAL A 150 -3.70 -7.21 -0.40
N ILE A 151 -4.04 -7.13 -1.68
CA ILE A 151 -5.26 -7.69 -2.25
C ILE A 151 -4.98 -8.50 -3.51
N ALA A 152 -5.95 -9.33 -3.89
CA ALA A 152 -5.92 -10.15 -5.10
C ALA A 152 -6.05 -9.30 -6.37
N ASP A 153 -5.73 -9.88 -7.51
CA ASP A 153 -6.01 -9.32 -8.84
C ASP A 153 -7.50 -9.47 -9.22
N ASP A 154 -8.39 -9.03 -8.33
CA ASP A 154 -9.84 -9.03 -8.50
C ASP A 154 -10.40 -7.61 -8.64
N GLU A 155 -11.26 -7.40 -9.64
CA GLU A 155 -11.82 -6.09 -9.98
C GLU A 155 -12.64 -5.50 -8.82
N SER A 156 -13.38 -6.32 -8.08
CA SER A 156 -14.27 -5.88 -7.00
C SER A 156 -13.50 -5.50 -5.72
N GLU A 157 -12.47 -6.28 -5.37
CA GLU A 157 -11.53 -5.97 -4.28
C GLU A 157 -10.76 -4.67 -4.57
N ILE A 158 -10.23 -4.50 -5.79
CA ILE A 158 -9.54 -3.26 -6.19
C ILE A 158 -10.48 -2.06 -6.09
N ILE A 159 -11.71 -2.17 -6.62
CA ILE A 159 -12.71 -1.08 -6.59
C ILE A 159 -13.10 -0.69 -5.16
N GLU A 160 -13.29 -1.66 -4.24
CA GLU A 160 -13.58 -1.38 -2.83
C GLU A 160 -12.41 -0.63 -2.19
N ALA A 161 -11.21 -1.23 -2.26
CA ALA A 161 -10.04 -0.75 -1.55
C ALA A 161 -9.64 0.66 -1.99
N VAL A 162 -9.58 0.93 -3.30
CA VAL A 162 -9.17 2.27 -3.78
C VAL A 162 -10.20 3.35 -3.45
N ARG A 163 -11.50 3.04 -3.45
CA ARG A 163 -12.55 3.99 -3.04
C ARG A 163 -12.45 4.30 -1.55
N ARG A 164 -12.30 3.27 -0.72
CA ARG A 164 -12.16 3.39 0.74
C ARG A 164 -10.89 4.14 1.12
N MET A 165 -9.74 3.77 0.55
CA MET A 165 -8.47 4.44 0.80
C MET A 165 -8.48 5.90 0.32
N SER A 166 -8.94 6.15 -0.91
CA SER A 166 -9.02 7.52 -1.46
C SER A 166 -9.91 8.43 -0.63
N ASN A 167 -10.98 7.92 -0.03
CA ASN A 167 -11.82 8.71 0.88
C ASN A 167 -11.20 8.98 2.26
N ASN A 168 -10.33 8.08 2.75
CA ASN A 168 -9.81 8.13 4.11
C ASN A 168 -8.41 8.74 4.24
N TYR A 169 -7.63 8.83 3.15
CA TYR A 169 -6.23 9.26 3.17
C TYR A 169 -5.91 10.32 2.11
N ASP A 170 -4.92 11.17 2.39
CA ASP A 170 -4.56 12.30 1.53
C ASP A 170 -3.70 11.88 0.33
N PHE A 171 -2.93 10.80 0.47
CA PHE A 171 -2.05 10.24 -0.56
C PHE A 171 -2.19 8.71 -0.61
N VAL A 172 -2.72 8.16 -1.70
CA VAL A 172 -2.84 6.71 -1.91
C VAL A 172 -1.87 6.30 -3.00
N VAL A 173 -1.09 5.26 -2.77
CA VAL A 173 -0.20 4.64 -3.77
C VAL A 173 -0.66 3.21 -4.01
N THR A 174 -0.83 2.81 -5.27
CA THR A 174 -1.02 1.40 -5.64
C THR A 174 0.25 0.83 -6.25
N SER A 175 0.47 -0.47 -6.09
CA SER A 175 1.58 -1.19 -6.73
C SER A 175 1.08 -2.52 -7.29
N GLY A 176 1.27 -2.74 -8.59
CA GLY A 176 0.93 -4.00 -9.27
C GLY A 176 -0.24 -3.89 -10.28
N GLY A 177 -0.45 -4.95 -11.05
CA GLY A 177 -1.55 -5.10 -12.02
C GLY A 177 -1.59 -4.09 -13.19
N ILE A 178 -0.46 -3.56 -13.65
CA ILE A 178 -0.38 -2.59 -14.79
C ILE A 178 0.48 -3.04 -15.98
N GLY A 179 0.93 -4.29 -15.99
CA GLY A 179 1.65 -4.91 -17.10
C GLY A 179 0.74 -5.31 -18.28
N PRO A 180 1.26 -6.16 -19.19
CA PRO A 180 0.59 -6.50 -20.44
C PRO A 180 -0.29 -7.75 -20.36
N THR A 181 -0.36 -8.45 -19.22
CA THR A 181 -1.10 -9.72 -19.13
C THR A 181 -2.59 -9.49 -18.84
N HIS A 182 -3.32 -10.55 -18.50
CA HIS A 182 -4.78 -10.55 -18.49
C HIS A 182 -5.34 -10.19 -17.11
N ASP A 183 -4.67 -10.72 -16.09
CA ASP A 183 -4.57 -10.41 -14.67
C ASP A 183 -4.12 -8.97 -14.37
N ASP A 184 -3.35 -8.32 -15.25
CA ASP A 184 -3.06 -6.88 -15.13
C ASP A 184 -4.32 -6.03 -15.39
N ILE A 185 -5.10 -5.77 -14.33
CA ILE A 185 -6.40 -5.09 -14.36
C ILE A 185 -6.50 -3.81 -13.50
N THR A 186 -5.40 -3.32 -12.92
CA THR A 186 -5.42 -2.16 -11.99
C THR A 186 -5.97 -0.89 -12.66
N TYR A 187 -5.54 -0.58 -13.89
CA TYR A 187 -6.04 0.60 -14.61
C TYR A 187 -7.54 0.49 -14.92
N GLN A 188 -7.99 -0.68 -15.40
CA GLN A 188 -9.38 -0.99 -15.72
C GLN A 188 -10.28 -0.85 -14.49
N SER A 189 -9.87 -1.48 -13.38
CA SER A 189 -10.61 -1.51 -12.12
C SER A 189 -10.69 -0.12 -11.49
N ILE A 190 -9.60 0.64 -11.46
CA ILE A 190 -9.59 2.01 -10.93
C ILE A 190 -10.38 2.97 -11.83
N GLY A 191 -10.28 2.83 -13.16
CA GLY A 191 -11.12 3.58 -14.10
C GLY A 191 -12.61 3.35 -13.81
N LYS A 192 -13.03 2.09 -13.69
CA LYS A 192 -14.40 1.70 -13.32
C LYS A 192 -14.81 2.19 -11.93
N ALA A 193 -13.88 2.23 -10.97
CA ALA A 193 -14.13 2.75 -9.61
C ALA A 193 -14.57 4.23 -9.62
N PHE A 194 -14.08 5.04 -10.56
CA PHE A 194 -14.38 6.47 -10.66
C PHE A 194 -15.18 6.88 -11.91
N GLY A 195 -15.62 5.90 -12.72
CA GLY A 195 -16.43 6.16 -13.93
C GLY A 195 -15.62 6.79 -15.07
N LEU A 196 -14.31 6.54 -15.13
CA LEU A 196 -13.42 7.09 -16.13
C LEU A 196 -13.22 6.12 -17.31
N PRO A 197 -13.18 6.63 -18.56
CA PRO A 197 -12.76 5.83 -19.70
C PRO A 197 -11.26 5.49 -19.63
N LEU A 198 -10.86 4.38 -20.25
CA LEU A 198 -9.46 4.12 -20.57
C LEU A 198 -9.12 4.74 -21.93
N ILE A 199 -8.20 5.70 -21.94
CA ILE A 199 -7.80 6.44 -23.12
C ILE A 199 -6.33 6.11 -23.44
N LEU A 200 -6.02 5.88 -24.71
CA LEU A 200 -4.63 5.70 -25.15
C LEU A 200 -3.85 6.99 -24.93
N HIS A 201 -2.88 6.97 -24.02
CA HIS A 201 -2.07 8.13 -23.70
C HIS A 201 -0.87 8.21 -24.66
N GLU A 202 -1.04 8.95 -25.76
CA GLU A 202 -0.08 9.03 -26.87
C GLU A 202 1.38 9.32 -26.43
N PRO A 203 1.68 10.25 -25.49
CA PRO A 203 3.04 10.46 -25.02
C PRO A 203 3.64 9.25 -24.28
N ALA A 204 2.83 8.46 -23.57
CA ALA A 204 3.30 7.22 -22.93
C ALA A 204 3.53 6.12 -23.98
N TYR A 205 2.64 6.01 -24.97
CA TYR A 205 2.79 5.10 -26.11
C TYR A 205 4.09 5.39 -26.89
N GLU A 206 4.34 6.65 -27.24
CA GLU A 206 5.54 7.02 -27.99
C GLU A 206 6.84 6.86 -27.18
N ARG A 207 6.82 7.12 -25.86
CA ARG A 207 7.95 6.75 -24.99
C ARG A 207 8.17 5.24 -24.94
N MET A 208 7.10 4.45 -24.80
CA MET A 208 7.17 2.98 -24.78
C MET A 208 7.73 2.45 -26.10
N ARG A 209 7.29 2.99 -27.24
CA ARG A 209 7.78 2.66 -28.58
C ARG A 209 9.27 2.94 -28.74
N LYS A 210 9.76 4.08 -28.24
CA LYS A 210 11.18 4.49 -28.30
C LYS A 210 12.09 3.70 -27.36
N ILE A 211 11.64 3.39 -26.15
CA ILE A 211 12.44 2.76 -25.09
C ILE A 211 12.38 1.22 -25.16
N SER A 212 11.37 0.64 -25.83
CA SER A 212 11.25 -0.81 -26.00
C SER A 212 12.32 -1.38 -26.94
N VAL A 213 13.45 -1.77 -26.37
CA VAL A 213 14.43 -2.63 -27.05
C VAL A 213 13.78 -4.00 -27.33
N PRO A 214 13.92 -4.57 -28.55
CA PRO A 214 13.46 -5.92 -28.83
C PRO A 214 14.08 -6.93 -27.86
N HIS A 215 13.24 -7.66 -27.13
CA HIS A 215 13.73 -8.69 -26.21
C HIS A 215 14.33 -9.85 -27.01
N PRO A 216 15.43 -10.50 -26.56
CA PRO A 216 16.04 -11.61 -27.31
C PRO A 216 15.11 -12.79 -27.64
N SER A 217 14.02 -12.98 -26.87
CA SER A 217 12.97 -13.97 -27.16
C SER A 217 11.83 -13.48 -28.08
N GLN A 218 11.85 -12.20 -28.48
CA GLN A 218 10.95 -11.60 -29.47
C GLN A 218 11.72 -10.69 -30.46
N PRO A 219 12.70 -11.23 -31.22
CA PRO A 219 13.53 -10.44 -32.13
C PRO A 219 12.76 -9.85 -33.33
N THR A 220 11.53 -10.30 -33.57
CA THR A 220 10.66 -9.90 -34.70
C THR A 220 9.46 -9.05 -34.29
N PHE A 221 9.43 -8.48 -33.08
CA PHE A 221 8.32 -7.60 -32.69
C PHE A 221 8.39 -6.26 -33.44
N ASN A 222 7.35 -5.98 -34.22
CA ASN A 222 7.15 -4.73 -34.94
C ASN A 222 5.97 -3.94 -34.33
N TRP A 223 6.13 -2.63 -34.21
CA TRP A 223 5.09 -1.72 -33.72
C TRP A 223 4.03 -1.39 -34.76
N ASP A 224 4.29 -1.58 -36.05
CA ASP A 224 3.32 -1.25 -37.08
C ASP A 224 2.26 -2.35 -37.25
N ASP A 225 2.64 -3.62 -37.08
CA ASP A 225 1.76 -4.80 -37.24
C ASP A 225 0.75 -4.99 -36.08
N ASP A 226 -0.53 -5.24 -36.39
CA ASP A 226 -1.57 -5.52 -35.38
C ASP A 226 -1.49 -6.95 -34.81
N THR A 227 -0.47 -7.17 -34.01
CA THR A 227 -0.22 -8.45 -33.31
C THR A 227 -0.91 -8.49 -31.93
N PRO A 228 -1.23 -9.69 -31.40
CA PRO A 228 -1.64 -9.84 -30.00
C PRO A 228 -0.64 -9.22 -29.02
N ALA A 229 0.67 -9.28 -29.34
CA ALA A 229 1.73 -8.68 -28.54
C ALA A 229 1.72 -7.14 -28.56
N LYS A 230 1.32 -6.50 -29.68
CA LYS A 230 1.09 -5.05 -29.75
C LYS A 230 -0.13 -4.67 -28.90
N ARG A 231 -1.25 -5.38 -29.05
CA ARG A 231 -2.48 -5.13 -28.28
C ARG A 231 -2.27 -5.30 -26.76
N ALA A 232 -1.51 -6.31 -26.34
CA ALA A 232 -1.09 -6.50 -24.95
C ALA A 232 -0.24 -5.33 -24.42
N ARG A 233 0.72 -4.83 -25.21
CA ARG A 233 1.52 -3.65 -24.83
C ARG A 233 0.69 -2.37 -24.77
N LEU A 234 -0.27 -2.18 -25.68
CA LEU A 234 -1.15 -1.00 -25.70
C LEU A 234 -2.01 -0.89 -24.42
N ARG A 235 -2.41 -2.00 -23.79
CA ARG A 235 -3.12 -1.97 -22.49
C ARG A 235 -2.36 -1.21 -21.41
N MET A 236 -1.02 -1.28 -21.40
CA MET A 236 -0.17 -0.63 -20.38
C MET A 236 -0.14 0.90 -20.49
N VAL A 237 -0.61 1.45 -21.62
CA VAL A 237 -0.67 2.89 -21.91
C VAL A 237 -2.11 3.35 -22.22
N GLN A 238 -3.10 2.51 -21.94
CA GLN A 238 -4.51 2.87 -21.89
C GLN A 238 -4.87 3.26 -20.45
N LEU A 239 -4.85 4.56 -20.17
CA LEU A 239 -4.87 5.10 -18.81
C LEU A 239 -6.27 5.63 -18.45
N PRO A 240 -6.72 5.48 -17.18
CA PRO A 240 -7.97 6.07 -16.70
C PRO A 240 -7.83 7.59 -16.58
N ILE A 241 -8.45 8.32 -17.52
CA ILE A 241 -8.31 9.78 -17.65
C ILE A 241 -9.69 10.44 -17.52
N ASP A 242 -9.78 11.49 -16.70
CA ASP A 242 -10.91 12.42 -16.69
C ASP A 242 -10.64 13.55 -17.71
N GLU A 243 -11.31 13.48 -18.86
CA GLU A 243 -11.20 14.44 -19.96
C GLU A 243 -11.61 15.88 -19.56
N LYS A 244 -12.28 16.06 -18.41
CA LYS A 244 -12.68 17.37 -17.89
C LYS A 244 -11.59 18.02 -17.03
N ARG A 245 -10.52 17.30 -16.74
CA ARG A 245 -9.43 17.74 -15.87
C ARG A 245 -8.12 17.89 -16.64
N ASP A 246 -7.28 18.75 -16.11
CA ASP A 246 -5.92 18.98 -16.58
C ASP A 246 -5.13 17.67 -16.65
N ILE A 247 -4.51 17.38 -17.81
CA ILE A 247 -3.78 16.13 -18.04
C ILE A 247 -2.47 16.08 -17.24
N ASP A 248 -1.83 17.23 -17.01
CA ASP A 248 -0.54 17.31 -16.30
C ASP A 248 -0.71 17.02 -14.80
N LYS A 249 -1.95 17.13 -14.28
CA LYS A 249 -2.34 16.72 -12.92
C LYS A 249 -2.81 15.27 -12.82
N GLN A 250 -2.84 14.55 -13.95
CA GLN A 250 -3.31 13.17 -14.07
C GLN A 250 -2.19 12.24 -14.51
N ILE A 251 -1.29 12.65 -15.41
CA ILE A 251 -0.20 11.81 -15.91
C ILE A 251 1.13 12.48 -15.60
N ILE A 252 1.85 11.96 -14.61
CA ILE A 252 3.16 12.48 -14.21
C ILE A 252 4.25 11.57 -14.80
N PHE A 253 5.28 12.18 -15.39
CA PHE A 253 6.52 11.48 -15.77
C PHE A 253 7.67 11.96 -14.89
N PRO A 254 7.96 11.28 -13.75
CA PRO A 254 9.05 11.67 -12.88
C PRO A 254 10.44 11.57 -13.52
N HIS A 255 10.58 10.71 -14.52
CA HIS A 255 11.81 10.46 -15.24
C HIS A 255 11.58 10.39 -16.76
N GLU A 256 12.51 10.92 -17.53
CA GLU A 256 12.45 10.92 -19.00
C GLU A 256 12.85 9.57 -19.62
N ASP A 257 13.71 8.80 -18.94
CA ASP A 257 14.17 7.48 -19.38
C ASP A 257 13.19 6.35 -19.06
N LEU A 258 12.03 6.66 -18.50
CA LEU A 258 10.93 5.73 -18.27
C LEU A 258 9.75 6.02 -19.21
N TRP A 259 9.18 4.95 -19.76
CA TRP A 259 7.95 5.01 -20.54
C TRP A 259 6.68 5.00 -19.68
N VAL A 260 6.75 4.37 -18.51
CA VAL A 260 5.63 4.23 -17.57
C VAL A 260 5.49 5.51 -16.75
N PRO A 261 4.34 6.21 -16.80
CA PRO A 261 4.05 7.34 -15.93
C PRO A 261 3.53 6.88 -14.56
N VAL A 262 3.47 7.82 -13.62
CA VAL A 262 2.55 7.72 -12.48
C VAL A 262 1.19 8.28 -12.92
N THR A 263 0.16 7.44 -12.87
CA THR A 263 -1.21 7.85 -13.21
C THR A 263 -1.96 8.25 -11.94
N VAL A 264 -2.57 9.44 -11.92
CA VAL A 264 -3.18 10.08 -10.75
C VAL A 264 -4.71 10.16 -10.89
N VAL A 265 -5.41 9.21 -10.28
CA VAL A 265 -6.88 9.12 -10.30
C VAL A 265 -7.48 9.76 -9.04
N ASN A 266 -8.66 10.39 -9.18
CA ASN A 266 -9.37 11.10 -8.10
C ASN A 266 -8.53 12.16 -7.35
N GLY A 267 -7.42 12.61 -7.95
CA GLY A 267 -6.50 13.60 -7.39
C GLY A 267 -5.56 13.14 -6.29
N ASN A 268 -5.76 11.93 -5.75
CA ASN A 268 -4.92 11.38 -4.67
C ASN A 268 -4.48 9.91 -4.83
N ILE A 269 -4.96 9.16 -5.84
CA ILE A 269 -4.56 7.76 -6.09
C ILE A 269 -3.46 7.76 -7.14
N HIS A 270 -2.25 7.36 -6.76
CA HIS A 270 -1.06 7.33 -7.61
C HIS A 270 -0.76 5.86 -7.97
N ILE A 271 -0.95 5.51 -9.23
CA ILE A 271 -0.83 4.14 -9.72
C ILE A 271 0.61 3.90 -10.16
N LEU A 272 1.31 2.98 -9.51
CA LEU A 272 2.70 2.59 -9.78
C LEU A 272 2.82 1.09 -10.14
N PRO A 273 3.89 0.68 -10.84
CA PRO A 273 4.16 -0.72 -11.18
C PRO A 273 4.46 -1.60 -9.94
N GLY A 274 4.27 -2.91 -10.09
CA GLY A 274 4.69 -3.92 -9.10
C GLY A 274 6.20 -4.19 -9.09
N VAL A 275 6.90 -3.95 -10.20
CA VAL A 275 8.34 -4.20 -10.33
C VAL A 275 9.14 -3.27 -9.38
N PRO A 276 9.85 -3.79 -8.36
CA PRO A 276 10.38 -2.94 -7.28
C PRO A 276 11.29 -1.81 -7.74
N ARG A 277 12.20 -2.06 -8.70
CA ARG A 277 13.10 -1.01 -9.22
C ARG A 277 12.35 0.14 -9.92
N LEU A 278 11.22 -0.16 -10.57
CA LEU A 278 10.39 0.86 -11.21
C LEU A 278 9.53 1.58 -10.18
N PHE A 279 8.96 0.84 -9.22
CA PHE A 279 8.20 1.41 -8.10
C PHE A 279 9.03 2.43 -7.32
N GLN A 280 10.22 2.04 -6.88
CA GLN A 280 11.16 2.86 -6.11
C GLN A 280 11.53 4.14 -6.88
N LYS A 281 11.99 3.98 -8.13
CA LYS A 281 12.40 5.10 -8.99
C LYS A 281 11.25 6.07 -9.27
N LEU A 282 10.04 5.59 -9.55
CA LEU A 282 8.88 6.45 -9.76
C LEU A 282 8.43 7.15 -8.47
N LEU A 283 8.51 6.47 -7.32
CA LEU A 283 8.15 7.04 -6.02
C LEU A 283 9.11 8.14 -5.60
N ASP A 284 10.43 7.90 -5.67
CA ASP A 284 11.46 8.92 -5.40
C ASP A 284 11.28 10.14 -6.32
N GLY A 285 10.99 9.91 -7.61
CA GLY A 285 10.72 10.97 -8.56
C GLY A 285 9.44 11.79 -8.30
N LEU A 286 8.54 11.34 -7.41
CA LEU A 286 7.38 12.14 -7.00
C LEU A 286 7.74 13.25 -6.00
N ASP A 287 8.94 13.25 -5.41
CA ASP A 287 9.39 14.26 -4.43
C ASP A 287 9.08 15.71 -4.83
N PRO A 288 9.39 16.19 -6.06
CA PRO A 288 9.09 17.57 -6.47
C PRO A 288 7.59 17.90 -6.53
N PHE A 289 6.74 16.90 -6.73
CA PHE A 289 5.28 17.04 -6.81
C PHE A 289 4.59 16.92 -5.45
N ILE A 290 5.23 16.21 -4.51
CA ILE A 290 4.68 15.93 -3.18
C ILE A 290 5.19 16.90 -2.11
N ARG A 291 6.47 17.32 -2.16
CA ARG A 291 7.06 18.25 -1.18
C ARG A 291 6.28 19.58 -1.03
N PRO A 292 5.83 20.26 -2.11
CA PRO A 292 5.02 21.49 -1.99
C PRO A 292 3.63 21.26 -1.37
N ARG A 293 3.20 20.01 -1.24
CA ARG A 293 1.92 19.60 -0.65
C ARG A 293 2.08 19.07 0.77
N LEU A 294 3.27 19.05 1.38
CA LEU A 294 3.44 18.60 2.76
C LEU A 294 2.87 19.65 3.73
N ALA A 295 2.06 19.21 4.70
CA ALA A 295 1.36 20.13 5.60
C ALA A 295 2.26 20.89 6.59
N GLU A 296 3.45 20.37 6.85
CA GLU A 296 4.49 21.00 7.66
C GLU A 296 5.80 20.89 6.88
N GLU A 297 6.29 22.01 6.32
CA GLU A 297 7.53 22.02 5.55
C GLU A 297 8.71 21.51 6.40
N GLY A 298 9.45 20.53 5.86
CA GLY A 298 10.81 20.22 6.25
C GLY A 298 11.06 19.58 7.63
N LYS A 299 10.05 19.38 8.49
CA LYS A 299 10.29 18.77 9.82
C LYS A 299 10.41 17.25 9.83
N GLY A 300 10.00 16.55 8.77
CA GLY A 300 10.13 15.09 8.66
C GLY A 300 9.48 14.33 9.82
N ILE A 301 9.93 13.09 10.04
CA ILE A 301 9.80 12.38 11.32
C ILE A 301 11.21 11.93 11.71
N PHE A 302 11.59 12.18 12.96
CA PHE A 302 12.87 11.75 13.53
C PHE A 302 12.70 10.44 14.29
N ARG A 303 13.78 9.65 14.31
CA ARG A 303 13.88 8.40 15.06
C ARG A 303 15.16 8.43 15.89
N VAL A 304 15.05 8.15 17.18
CA VAL A 304 16.16 7.78 18.06
C VAL A 304 16.07 6.28 18.30
N ILE A 305 17.19 5.58 18.26
CA ILE A 305 17.31 4.17 18.62
C ILE A 305 18.33 4.05 19.75
N ILE A 306 17.98 3.34 20.82
CA ILE A 306 18.84 3.07 21.98
C ILE A 306 18.93 1.56 22.14
N SER A 307 20.15 1.03 22.07
CA SER A 307 20.46 -0.36 22.38
C SER A 307 20.48 -0.54 23.90
N THR A 308 19.78 -1.55 24.43
CA THR A 308 19.75 -1.88 25.87
C THR A 308 20.11 -3.35 26.10
N PRO A 309 20.97 -3.67 27.09
CA PRO A 309 21.23 -5.05 27.49
C PRO A 309 20.09 -5.65 28.34
N LEU A 310 19.07 -4.85 28.71
CA LEU A 310 17.98 -5.29 29.57
C LEU A 310 16.92 -6.04 28.77
N ALA A 311 16.35 -7.07 29.38
CA ALA A 311 15.18 -7.77 28.85
C ALA A 311 13.97 -6.82 28.77
N GLU A 312 13.11 -6.99 27.76
CA GLU A 312 11.93 -6.16 27.53
C GLU A 312 11.02 -6.04 28.78
N SER A 313 10.86 -7.14 29.53
CA SER A 313 10.08 -7.18 30.78
C SER A 313 10.65 -6.32 31.92
N LEU A 314 11.94 -5.97 31.89
CA LEU A 314 12.56 -5.09 32.90
C LEU A 314 12.39 -3.61 32.58
N VAL A 315 12.21 -3.26 31.30
CA VAL A 315 12.01 -1.86 30.85
C VAL A 315 10.55 -1.51 30.60
N ALA A 316 9.64 -2.49 30.53
CA ALA A 316 8.23 -2.31 30.17
C ALA A 316 7.48 -1.24 31.01
N ASP A 317 7.64 -1.24 32.34
CA ASP A 317 6.96 -0.27 33.22
C ASP A 317 7.47 1.16 32.99
N TYR A 318 8.79 1.33 32.83
CA TYR A 318 9.40 2.61 32.48
C TYR A 318 8.93 3.09 31.09
N LEU A 319 8.97 2.22 30.08
CA LEU A 319 8.57 2.58 28.72
C LEU A 319 7.07 2.89 28.61
N THR A 320 6.22 2.25 29.42
CA THR A 320 4.79 2.58 29.53
C THR A 320 4.60 3.98 30.11
N THR A 321 5.25 4.26 31.24
CA THR A 321 5.22 5.59 31.90
C THR A 321 5.77 6.69 30.99
N LEU A 322 6.85 6.38 30.25
CA LEU A 322 7.43 7.26 29.25
C LEU A 322 6.43 7.53 28.12
N ALA A 323 5.80 6.49 27.56
CA ALA A 323 4.84 6.61 26.47
C ALA A 323 3.66 7.52 26.83
N GLU A 324 3.02 7.31 27.98
CA GLU A 324 1.91 8.15 28.46
C GLU A 324 2.32 9.62 28.62
N ARG A 325 3.54 9.88 29.10
CA ARG A 325 4.08 11.24 29.27
C ARG A 325 4.38 11.95 27.95
N VAL A 326 4.79 11.22 26.91
CA VAL A 326 5.28 11.81 25.65
C VAL A 326 4.27 11.72 24.48
N GLU A 327 3.24 10.87 24.57
CA GLU A 327 2.16 10.79 23.59
C GLU A 327 1.45 12.14 23.35
N PRO A 328 1.15 12.98 24.37
CA PRO A 328 0.55 14.31 24.14
C PRO A 328 1.42 15.27 23.31
N LYS A 329 2.73 14.98 23.18
CA LYS A 329 3.67 15.70 22.31
C LYS A 329 3.91 15.02 20.97
N GLY A 330 3.13 13.98 20.65
CA GLY A 330 3.21 13.24 19.39
C GLY A 330 4.43 12.32 19.26
N VAL A 331 5.11 12.00 20.36
CA VAL A 331 6.20 11.02 20.37
C VAL A 331 5.63 9.63 20.64
N LYS A 332 6.07 8.64 19.87
CA LYS A 332 5.81 7.22 20.10
C LYS A 332 7.05 6.56 20.70
N VAL A 333 6.82 5.69 21.66
CA VAL A 333 7.83 4.80 22.26
C VAL A 333 7.56 3.38 21.77
N GLY A 334 8.61 2.64 21.45
CA GLY A 334 8.53 1.21 21.15
C GLY A 334 9.74 0.46 21.71
N SER A 335 9.56 -0.81 22.01
CA SER A 335 10.62 -1.76 22.32
C SER A 335 10.57 -2.89 21.29
N TYR A 336 11.73 -3.37 20.85
CA TYR A 336 11.84 -4.47 19.90
C TYR A 336 12.84 -5.50 20.44
N PRO A 337 12.37 -6.70 20.85
CA PRO A 337 13.27 -7.76 21.28
C PRO A 337 14.00 -8.36 20.08
N ARG A 338 15.32 -8.53 20.20
CA ARG A 338 16.16 -9.08 19.11
C ARG A 338 16.52 -10.54 19.41
N TRP A 339 15.86 -11.48 18.72
CA TRP A 339 16.01 -12.91 18.99
C TRP A 339 17.42 -13.41 18.63
N GLY A 340 18.13 -13.96 19.62
CA GLY A 340 19.52 -14.42 19.46
C GLY A 340 20.58 -13.31 19.64
N GLU A 341 20.15 -12.09 19.99
CA GLU A 341 21.04 -11.00 20.37
C GLU A 341 21.09 -10.80 21.89
N THR A 342 22.16 -10.17 22.36
CA THR A 342 22.36 -9.81 23.78
C THR A 342 21.74 -8.47 24.16
N HIS A 343 21.15 -7.75 23.19
CA HIS A 343 20.61 -6.42 23.37
C HIS A 343 19.26 -6.27 22.64
N ASN A 344 18.31 -5.58 23.27
CA ASN A 344 17.05 -5.16 22.67
C ASN A 344 17.16 -3.70 22.21
N THR A 345 16.24 -3.23 21.35
CA THR A 345 16.23 -1.83 20.90
C THR A 345 15.00 -1.08 21.39
N VAL A 346 15.22 0.07 22.03
CA VAL A 346 14.18 1.05 22.37
C VAL A 346 14.19 2.13 21.30
N THR A 347 13.02 2.46 20.77
CA THR A 347 12.87 3.45 19.69
C THR A 347 11.94 4.57 20.11
N LEU A 348 12.38 5.82 19.93
CA LEU A 348 11.55 7.02 20.06
C LEU A 348 11.31 7.61 18.67
N VAL A 349 10.05 7.92 18.33
CA VAL A 349 9.66 8.44 17.01
C VAL A 349 8.77 9.67 17.17
N GLY A 350 9.11 10.79 16.54
CA GLY A 350 8.35 12.05 16.67
C GLY A 350 8.78 13.14 15.69
N ARG A 351 8.08 14.28 15.70
CA ARG A 351 8.34 15.43 14.80
C ARG A 351 9.19 16.55 15.41
N ASP A 352 9.27 16.60 16.74
CA ASP A 352 10.11 17.58 17.45
C ASP A 352 11.46 16.94 17.78
N GLN A 353 12.47 17.24 16.98
CA GLN A 353 13.83 16.75 17.18
C GLN A 353 14.39 17.22 18.54
N VAL A 354 14.20 18.48 18.90
CA VAL A 354 14.76 19.04 20.15
C VAL A 354 14.14 18.35 21.36
N PHE A 355 12.83 18.08 21.31
CA PHE A 355 12.18 17.32 22.37
C PHE A 355 12.63 15.85 22.41
N LEU A 356 12.77 15.18 21.26
CA LEU A 356 13.31 13.81 21.21
C LEU A 356 14.74 13.72 21.79
N GLU A 357 15.62 14.65 21.39
CA GLU A 357 16.99 14.74 21.90
C GLU A 357 17.01 14.98 23.43
N SER A 358 16.07 15.77 23.96
CA SER A 358 15.95 15.99 25.41
C SER A 358 15.57 14.74 26.23
N LEU A 359 15.02 13.71 25.59
CA LEU A 359 14.67 12.44 26.24
C LEU A 359 15.84 11.44 26.27
N VAL A 360 16.85 11.60 25.41
CA VAL A 360 17.87 10.56 25.15
C VAL A 360 18.58 10.14 26.43
N ALA A 361 19.14 11.10 27.17
CA ALA A 361 19.90 10.82 28.39
C ALA A 361 19.05 10.14 29.48
N GLU A 362 17.79 10.55 29.62
CA GLU A 362 16.84 9.93 30.58
C GLU A 362 16.57 8.47 30.20
N VAL A 363 16.32 8.20 28.91
CA VAL A 363 16.07 6.84 28.43
C VAL A 363 17.33 5.98 28.56
N GLU A 364 18.50 6.46 28.12
CA GLU A 364 19.79 5.75 28.25
C GLU A 364 20.08 5.34 29.71
N GLU A 365 19.84 6.22 30.69
CA GLU A 365 19.99 5.90 32.11
C GLU A 365 18.99 4.82 32.56
N ASN A 366 17.69 5.00 32.30
CA ASN A 366 16.64 4.09 32.77
C ASN A 366 16.68 2.71 32.10
N VAL A 367 17.18 2.61 30.86
CA VAL A 367 17.34 1.33 30.14
C VAL A 367 18.78 0.79 30.18
N GLN A 368 19.70 1.44 30.90
CA GLN A 368 21.14 1.12 30.94
C GLN A 368 21.74 0.96 29.52
N GLY A 369 21.27 1.79 28.59
CA GLY A 369 21.51 1.65 27.16
C GLY A 369 22.46 2.68 26.57
N LYS A 370 22.64 2.59 25.25
CA LYS A 370 23.39 3.57 24.44
C LYS A 370 22.69 3.81 23.12
N ARG A 371 22.67 5.06 22.67
CA ARG A 371 22.19 5.44 21.34
C ARG A 371 23.00 4.77 20.23
N ILE A 372 22.31 4.34 19.19
CA ILE A 372 22.89 3.78 17.95
C ILE A 372 22.31 4.50 16.72
N GLU A 373 23.05 4.51 15.60
CA GLU A 373 22.59 5.12 14.35
C GLU A 373 21.61 4.22 13.57
N SER A 374 21.90 2.91 13.50
CA SER A 374 20.99 1.89 12.99
C SER A 374 21.20 0.56 13.74
N GLU A 375 20.22 -0.33 13.62
CA GLU A 375 20.29 -1.68 14.19
C GLU A 375 21.36 -2.54 13.47
N ASP A 376 21.64 -2.24 12.20
CA ASP A 376 22.66 -2.93 11.39
C ASP A 376 24.09 -2.69 11.90
N VAL A 377 24.35 -1.59 12.61
CA VAL A 377 25.68 -1.27 13.18
C VAL A 377 26.06 -2.32 14.24
N LEU A 378 25.12 -2.72 15.09
CA LEU A 378 25.32 -3.79 16.08
C LEU A 378 25.65 -5.13 15.41
N ASP A 379 25.02 -5.42 14.29
CA ASP A 379 25.20 -6.66 13.54
C ASP A 379 26.54 -6.71 12.80
N ALA A 380 27.07 -5.55 12.40
CA ALA A 380 28.38 -5.42 11.77
C ALA A 380 29.53 -5.61 12.78
N GLU A 381 29.43 -5.03 13.99
CA GLU A 381 30.42 -5.24 15.07
C GLU A 381 30.51 -6.73 15.47
N LYS A 382 29.38 -7.43 15.48
CA LYS A 382 29.29 -8.87 15.77
C LYS A 382 29.92 -9.74 14.69
N LYS A 383 29.75 -9.42 13.40
CA LYS A 383 30.43 -10.14 12.30
C LYS A 383 31.94 -10.01 12.38
N ASN A 384 32.45 -8.80 12.60
CA ASN A 384 33.90 -8.56 12.72
C ASN A 384 34.52 -9.28 13.93
N THR A 385 33.76 -9.53 15.00
CA THR A 385 34.26 -10.31 16.15
C THR A 385 34.14 -11.83 15.97
N ALA A 386 33.17 -12.30 15.18
CA ALA A 386 33.00 -13.73 14.87
C ALA A 386 33.99 -14.24 13.79
N ASP A 387 34.41 -13.39 12.84
CA ASP A 387 35.45 -13.74 11.85
C ASP A 387 36.88 -13.67 12.42
N LEU A 388 37.05 -13.25 13.68
CA LEU A 388 38.34 -13.18 14.40
C LEU A 388 38.49 -14.26 15.50
N SER A 389 37.52 -15.19 15.61
CA SER A 389 37.46 -16.26 16.61
C SER A 389 37.40 -17.66 15.99
#